data_AF-A0A960E8I8-F1
#
_entry.id   AF-A0A960E8I8-F1
#
_cell.length_a   1.000
_cell.length_b   1.000
_cell.length_c   1.000
_cell.angle_alpha   90.00
_cell.angle_beta   90.00
_cell.angle_gamma   90.00
#
_symmetry.space_group_name_H-M   'P 1'
#
loop_
_entity.id
_entity.type
_entity.pdbx_description
1 polymer ?
#
loop_
_entity_poly.entity_id
_entity_poly.type
_entity_poly.pdbx_seq_one_letter_code
_entity_poly.pdbx_strand_id
1 'polypeptide(L)'
;MAGRPAGRRPARPTPPVAASAAGPLGRPGRPGRAAPGDHDPGSGGVSGRPVVVLGAGLAGLAAARRLVADGHEVVVLEARDRVGGRTEGGFTVDDTPIELGGQWIGPTQTRMYELVDELGLETFPT
;
A
#
# COMPACT_ATOMS: atom_id res chain seq x y z
N MET A 1 32.37 -31.04 20.92
CA MET A 1 31.91 -31.79 19.72
C MET A 1 30.76 -30.98 19.11
N ALA A 2 30.90 -30.56 17.86
CA ALA A 2 30.15 -29.46 17.23
C ALA A 2 28.66 -29.76 16.99
N GLY A 3 27.79 -28.78 17.28
CA GLY A 3 26.37 -28.80 16.91
C GLY A 3 26.19 -28.48 15.42
N ARG A 4 25.32 -29.23 14.74
CA ARG A 4 25.04 -29.06 13.30
C ARG A 4 24.33 -27.71 13.06
N PRO A 5 24.69 -26.94 12.00
CA PRO A 5 23.95 -25.73 11.67
C PRO A 5 22.56 -26.11 11.13
N ALA A 6 21.53 -25.41 11.61
CA ALA A 6 20.17 -25.52 11.12
C ALA A 6 20.14 -25.09 9.64
N GLY A 7 19.67 -25.98 8.76
CA GLY A 7 19.58 -25.70 7.33
C GLY A 7 18.65 -24.51 7.05
N ARG A 8 19.16 -23.53 6.30
CA ARG A 8 18.40 -22.35 5.86
C ARG A 8 17.25 -22.81 4.96
N ARG A 9 16.00 -22.61 5.40
CA ARG A 9 14.83 -22.85 4.56
C ARG A 9 14.85 -21.85 3.39
N PRO A 10 14.60 -22.28 2.14
CA PRO A 10 14.50 -21.35 1.02
C PRO A 10 13.32 -20.41 1.23
N ALA A 11 13.51 -19.13 0.91
CA ALA A 11 12.43 -18.15 0.90
C ALA A 11 11.33 -18.61 -0.07
N ARG A 12 10.08 -18.58 0.38
CA ARG A 12 8.95 -18.87 -0.51
C ARG A 12 8.82 -17.73 -1.52
N PRO A 13 8.68 -18.02 -2.83
CA PRO A 13 8.37 -16.99 -3.81
C PRO A 13 7.03 -16.35 -3.44
N THR A 14 7.00 -15.01 -3.40
CA THR A 14 5.77 -14.24 -3.27
C THR A 14 4.88 -14.53 -4.49
N PRO A 15 3.61 -14.92 -4.30
CA PRO A 15 2.71 -15.09 -5.42
C PRO A 15 2.52 -13.74 -6.12
N PRO A 16 2.40 -13.70 -7.46
CA PRO A 16 2.08 -12.46 -8.15
C PRO A 16 0.72 -11.95 -7.66
N VAL A 17 0.66 -10.68 -7.29
CA VAL A 17 -0.64 -10.02 -7.09
C VAL A 17 -1.34 -10.02 -8.45
N ALA A 18 -2.52 -10.62 -8.53
CA ALA A 18 -3.29 -10.63 -9.76
C ALA A 18 -3.66 -9.18 -10.10
N ALA A 19 -3.03 -8.62 -11.13
CA ALA A 19 -3.53 -7.41 -11.76
C ALA A 19 -4.87 -7.77 -12.42
N SER A 20 -5.97 -7.28 -11.86
CA SER A 20 -7.25 -7.32 -12.55
C SER A 20 -7.10 -6.46 -13.81
N ALA A 21 -7.18 -7.09 -14.98
CA ALA A 21 -7.16 -6.39 -16.24
C ALA A 21 -8.43 -5.54 -16.34
N ALA A 22 -8.28 -4.23 -16.21
CA ALA A 22 -9.32 -3.29 -16.57
C ALA A 22 -9.64 -3.46 -18.07
N GLY A 23 -10.88 -3.80 -18.39
CA GLY A 23 -11.37 -3.81 -19.77
C GLY A 23 -11.17 -2.44 -20.45
N PRO A 24 -11.30 -2.36 -21.79
CA PRO A 24 -11.01 -1.13 -22.51
C PRO A 24 -11.83 0.02 -21.96
N LEU A 25 -11.13 1.00 -21.37
CA LEU A 25 -11.70 2.26 -20.91
C LEU A 25 -12.35 2.94 -22.11
N GLY A 26 -13.69 2.95 -22.13
CA GLY A 26 -14.45 3.81 -23.04
C GLY A 26 -13.91 5.24 -22.92
N ARG A 27 -13.81 5.95 -24.06
CA ARG A 27 -13.28 7.31 -24.10
C ARG A 27 -13.98 8.14 -23.01
N PRO A 28 -13.25 8.72 -22.03
CA PRO A 28 -13.89 9.57 -21.06
C PRO A 28 -14.54 10.73 -21.82
N GLY A 29 -15.84 10.91 -21.63
CA GLY A 29 -16.50 12.15 -22.06
C GLY A 29 -15.71 13.32 -21.48
N ARG A 30 -15.51 14.37 -22.28
CA ARG A 30 -14.82 15.58 -21.81
C ARG A 30 -15.46 16.00 -20.48
N PRO A 31 -14.72 16.05 -19.35
CA PRO A 31 -15.30 16.59 -18.14
C PRO A 31 -15.69 18.04 -18.45
N GLY A 32 -16.97 18.35 -18.27
CA GLY A 32 -17.39 19.75 -18.25
C GLY A 32 -16.52 20.48 -17.24
N ARG A 33 -15.99 21.64 -17.62
CA ARG A 33 -15.19 22.47 -16.72
C ARG A 33 -16.02 22.72 -15.46
N ALA A 34 -15.64 22.07 -14.35
CA ALA A 34 -16.23 22.38 -13.07
C ALA A 34 -15.94 23.85 -12.78
N ALA A 35 -17.00 24.64 -12.64
CA ALA A 35 -16.88 25.96 -12.05
C ALA A 35 -16.26 25.79 -10.64
N PRO A 36 -15.43 26.74 -10.17
CA PRO A 36 -14.94 26.70 -8.80
C PRO A 36 -16.15 26.88 -7.88
N GLY A 37 -16.66 25.76 -7.37
CA GLY A 37 -17.76 25.67 -6.44
C GLY A 37 -17.24 25.22 -5.08
N ASP A 38 -17.30 26.13 -4.13
CA ASP A 38 -17.62 25.95 -2.72
C ASP A 38 -17.86 24.48 -2.33
N HIS A 39 -16.85 23.89 -1.69
CA HIS A 39 -16.99 22.60 -1.02
C HIS A 39 -17.75 22.82 0.29
N ASP A 40 -19.04 22.50 0.31
CA ASP A 40 -19.83 22.38 1.54
C ASP A 40 -19.34 21.15 2.32
N PRO A 41 -18.78 21.30 3.54
CA PRO A 41 -18.29 20.18 4.34
C PRO A 41 -19.42 19.37 5.02
N GLY A 42 -20.69 19.73 4.79
CA GLY A 42 -21.82 19.31 5.63
C GLY A 42 -22.92 18.44 5.03
N SER A 43 -22.90 18.06 3.75
CA SER A 43 -24.05 17.36 3.14
C SER A 43 -23.74 15.94 2.62
N GLY A 44 -24.21 14.95 3.40
CA GLY A 44 -24.78 13.66 2.96
C GLY A 44 -24.09 12.89 1.85
N GLY A 45 -23.38 11.82 2.22
CA GLY A 45 -23.12 10.62 1.42
C GLY A 45 -22.84 10.83 -0.06
N VAL A 46 -21.58 10.76 -0.45
CA VAL A 46 -21.15 10.59 -1.86
C VAL A 46 -21.56 9.18 -2.32
N SER A 47 -22.86 8.90 -2.43
CA SER A 47 -23.33 7.61 -2.92
C SER A 47 -23.16 7.59 -4.44
N GLY A 48 -22.28 6.69 -4.88
CA GLY A 48 -22.11 6.34 -6.29
C GLY A 48 -20.92 6.96 -7.04
N ARG A 49 -19.99 7.69 -6.39
CA ARG A 49 -18.74 8.10 -7.03
C ARG A 49 -17.53 7.36 -6.44
N PRO A 50 -16.66 6.77 -7.27
CA PRO A 50 -15.45 6.13 -6.79
C PRO A 50 -14.50 7.16 -6.17
N VAL A 51 -13.85 6.78 -5.07
CA VAL A 51 -12.83 7.58 -4.42
C VAL A 51 -11.49 7.32 -5.08
N VAL A 52 -10.78 8.37 -5.49
CA VAL A 52 -9.44 8.25 -6.07
C VAL A 52 -8.40 8.66 -5.05
N VAL A 53 -7.48 7.76 -4.74
CA VAL A 53 -6.31 8.02 -3.89
C VAL A 53 -5.08 8.17 -4.79
N LEU A 54 -4.41 9.33 -4.71
CA LEU A 54 -3.18 9.61 -5.46
C LEU A 54 -1.97 9.28 -4.59
N GLY A 55 -1.19 8.29 -5.03
CA GLY A 55 0.02 7.79 -4.38
C GLY A 55 -0.22 6.48 -3.62
N ALA A 56 0.52 5.44 -3.97
CA ALA A 56 0.52 4.13 -3.33
C ALA A 56 1.67 3.97 -2.31
N GLY A 57 1.95 5.02 -1.55
CA GLY A 57 2.79 4.93 -0.34
C GLY A 57 1.99 4.47 0.88
N LEU A 58 2.67 4.27 2.02
CA LEU A 58 2.03 3.84 3.28
C LEU A 58 0.75 4.62 3.62
N ALA A 59 0.78 5.95 3.52
CA ALA A 59 -0.38 6.79 3.84
C ALA A 59 -1.55 6.59 2.86
N GLY A 60 -1.29 6.54 1.56
CA GLY A 60 -2.33 6.35 0.53
C GLY A 60 -2.93 4.95 0.59
N LEU A 61 -2.10 3.93 0.78
CA LEU A 61 -2.57 2.55 0.95
C LEU A 61 -3.37 2.38 2.26
N ALA A 62 -2.95 3.02 3.35
CA ALA A 62 -3.72 3.01 4.60
C ALA A 62 -5.10 3.69 4.42
N ALA A 63 -5.15 4.83 3.74
CA ALA A 63 -6.40 5.53 3.43
C ALA A 63 -7.31 4.67 2.53
N ALA A 64 -6.77 4.11 1.46
CA ALA A 64 -7.50 3.24 0.55
C ALA A 64 -8.06 2.01 1.28
N ARG A 65 -7.25 1.36 2.14
CA ARG A 65 -7.69 0.21 2.92
C ARG A 65 -8.85 0.55 3.85
N ARG A 66 -8.80 1.73 4.50
CA ARG A 66 -9.88 2.19 5.35
C ARG A 66 -11.16 2.46 4.56
N LEU A 67 -11.05 3.18 3.44
CA LEU A 67 -12.19 3.49 2.58
C LEU A 67 -12.85 2.22 2.01
N VAL A 68 -12.06 1.22 1.62
CA VAL A 68 -12.59 -0.08 1.19
C VAL A 68 -13.31 -0.79 2.32
N ALA A 69 -12.75 -0.79 3.54
CA ALA A 69 -13.38 -1.39 4.71
C ALA A 69 -14.71 -0.69 5.08
N ASP A 70 -14.81 0.61 4.83
CA ASP A 70 -16.02 1.42 5.03
C ASP A 70 -17.03 1.28 3.85
N GLY A 71 -16.74 0.44 2.84
CA GLY A 71 -17.67 0.08 1.76
C GLY A 71 -17.59 0.96 0.50
N HIS A 72 -16.56 1.79 0.37
CA HIS A 72 -16.38 2.64 -0.81
C HIS A 72 -15.69 1.90 -1.97
N GLU A 73 -16.08 2.25 -3.20
CA GLU A 73 -15.30 1.91 -4.39
C GLU A 73 -14.07 2.82 -4.45
N VAL A 74 -12.86 2.24 -4.49
CA VAL A 74 -11.59 2.99 -4.42
C VAL A 74 -10.66 2.62 -5.55
N VAL A 75 -10.08 3.64 -6.19
CA VAL A 75 -8.99 3.51 -7.16
C VAL A 75 -7.75 4.17 -6.60
N VAL A 76 -6.62 3.46 -6.60
CA VAL A 76 -5.31 4.02 -6.21
C VAL A 76 -4.47 4.23 -7.47
N LEU A 77 -3.96 5.44 -7.66
CA LEU A 77 -3.08 5.80 -8.78
C LEU A 77 -1.68 6.08 -8.25
N GLU A 78 -0.69 5.37 -8.77
CA GLU A 78 0.74 5.56 -8.42
C GLU A 78 1.50 6.02 -9.66
N ALA A 79 2.44 6.95 -9.46
CA ALA A 79 3.25 7.50 -10.56
C ALA A 79 4.34 6.52 -11.00
N ARG A 80 4.79 5.65 -10.08
CA ARG A 80 5.84 4.65 -10.31
C ARG A 80 5.24 3.30 -10.71
N ASP A 81 6.12 2.41 -11.13
CA ASP A 81 5.84 1.00 -11.44
C ASP A 81 5.75 0.09 -10.21
N ARG A 82 5.93 0.66 -9.01
CA ARG A 82 5.85 -0.06 -7.73
C ARG A 82 5.12 0.77 -6.68
N VAL A 83 4.56 0.06 -5.71
CA VAL A 83 4.00 0.65 -4.48
C VAL A 83 5.07 0.82 -3.39
N GLY A 84 4.72 1.45 -2.28
CA GLY A 84 5.58 1.65 -1.10
C GLY A 84 5.99 3.11 -0.89
N GLY A 85 6.10 3.87 -1.98
CA GLY A 85 6.39 5.31 -1.92
C GLY A 85 7.81 5.59 -1.41
N ARG A 86 7.95 5.80 -0.09
CA ARG A 86 9.26 6.03 0.58
C ARG A 86 9.80 4.77 1.27
N THR A 87 9.07 3.66 1.23
CA THR A 87 9.55 2.34 1.63
C THR A 87 9.84 1.56 0.37
N GLU A 88 11.01 0.93 0.30
CA GLU A 88 11.48 0.20 -0.86
C GLU A 88 12.48 -0.87 -0.44
N GLY A 89 12.07 -2.13 -0.57
CA GLY A 89 12.96 -3.26 -0.39
C GLY A 89 13.89 -3.44 -1.58
N GLY A 90 15.09 -3.90 -1.30
CA GLY A 90 16.09 -4.28 -2.29
C GLY A 90 16.87 -5.50 -1.85
N PHE A 91 17.79 -5.91 -2.71
CA PHE A 91 18.75 -6.97 -2.42
C PHE A 91 20.14 -6.46 -2.77
N THR A 92 21.12 -6.83 -1.97
CA THR A 92 22.54 -6.68 -2.31
C THR A 92 22.94 -7.70 -3.39
N VAL A 93 24.18 -7.61 -3.87
CA VAL A 93 24.75 -8.54 -4.87
C VAL A 93 24.82 -10.00 -4.41
N ASP A 94 24.80 -10.23 -3.10
CA ASP A 94 24.80 -11.54 -2.43
C ASP A 94 23.40 -11.98 -1.96
N ASP A 95 22.33 -11.41 -2.53
CA ASP A 95 20.92 -11.70 -2.21
C ASP A 95 20.54 -11.42 -0.75
N THR A 96 21.26 -10.51 -0.08
CA THR A 96 20.89 -10.07 1.27
C THR A 96 19.77 -9.03 1.15
N PRO A 97 18.60 -9.25 1.77
CA PRO A 97 17.52 -8.26 1.78
C PRO A 97 17.96 -7.00 2.51
N ILE A 98 17.67 -5.85 1.92
CA ILE A 98 17.95 -4.52 2.49
C ILE A 98 16.76 -3.60 2.28
N GLU A 99 16.66 -2.56 3.09
CA GLU A 99 15.68 -1.50 2.89
C GLU A 99 16.39 -0.24 2.37
N LEU A 100 15.90 0.29 1.25
CA LEU A 100 16.42 1.48 0.57
C LEU A 100 15.70 2.77 1.02
N GLY A 101 14.70 2.62 1.90
CA GLY A 101 13.81 3.69 2.34
C GLY A 101 13.55 3.68 3.85
N GLY A 102 12.33 4.02 4.26
CA GLY A 102 11.92 3.99 5.66
C GLY A 102 11.82 2.57 6.21
N GLN A 103 12.59 2.27 7.25
CA GLN A 103 12.73 0.89 7.77
C GLN A 103 12.34 0.72 9.24
N TRP A 104 12.52 1.75 10.07
CA TRP A 104 12.36 1.63 11.53
C TRP A 104 10.98 2.08 12.03
N ILE A 105 10.45 1.33 12.99
CA ILE A 105 9.31 1.74 13.82
C ILE A 105 9.74 1.75 15.29
N GLY A 106 9.27 2.75 16.05
CA GLY A 106 9.65 2.95 17.45
C GLY A 106 8.51 2.61 18.43
N PRO A 107 8.79 2.44 19.74
CA PRO A 107 7.81 1.95 20.73
C PRO A 107 6.50 2.75 20.80
N THR A 108 6.50 4.04 20.44
CA THR A 108 5.33 4.92 20.46
C THR A 108 4.50 4.90 19.18
N GLN A 109 4.93 4.18 18.14
CA GLN A 109 4.25 4.12 16.84
C GLN A 109 3.17 3.02 16.84
N THR A 110 2.18 3.15 17.72
CA THR A 110 1.14 2.13 17.96
C THR A 110 0.43 1.69 16.68
N ARG A 111 0.10 2.62 15.77
CA ARG A 111 -0.57 2.30 14.49
C ARG A 111 0.26 1.40 13.58
N MET A 112 1.58 1.49 13.64
CA MET A 112 2.45 0.61 12.86
C MET A 112 2.47 -0.79 13.44
N TYR A 113 2.54 -0.93 14.77
CA TYR A 113 2.46 -2.24 15.42
C TYR A 113 1.10 -2.92 15.21
N GLU A 114 -0.02 -2.18 15.31
CA GLU A 114 -1.34 -2.71 14.97
C GLU A 114 -1.39 -3.24 13.53
N LEU A 115 -0.79 -2.50 12.58
CA LEU A 115 -0.73 -2.92 11.18
C LEU A 115 0.17 -4.15 10.97
N VAL A 116 1.28 -4.24 11.70
CA VAL A 116 2.16 -5.42 11.70
C VAL A 116 1.38 -6.65 12.14
N ASP A 117 0.66 -6.56 13.27
CA ASP A 117 -0.14 -7.66 13.81
C ASP A 117 -1.24 -8.10 12.83
N GLU A 118 -1.96 -7.13 12.27
CA GLU A 118 -3.05 -7.40 11.33
C GLU A 118 -2.58 -8.06 10.03
N LEU A 119 -1.39 -7.70 9.55
CA LEU A 119 -0.78 -8.32 8.37
C LEU A 119 -0.05 -9.63 8.68
N GLY A 120 0.04 -10.03 9.96
CA GLY A 120 0.78 -11.22 10.38
C GLY A 120 2.28 -11.11 10.13
N LEU A 121 2.84 -9.90 10.25
CA LEU A 121 4.26 -9.61 10.07
C LEU A 121 5.00 -9.66 11.42
N GLU A 122 6.32 -9.77 11.35
CA GLU A 122 7.19 -9.81 12.52
C GLU A 122 8.11 -8.58 12.57
N THR A 123 8.48 -8.17 13.77
CA THR A 123 9.53 -7.16 14.00
C THR A 123 10.69 -7.83 14.74
N PHE A 124 11.87 -7.22 14.65
CA PHE A 124 13.05 -7.67 15.40
C PHE A 124 13.72 -6.47 16.08
N PRO A 125 14.39 -6.67 17.24
CA PRO A 125 15.13 -5.61 17.90
C PRO A 125 16.28 -5.10 17.01
N THR A 126 16.46 -3.78 17.00
CA THR A 126 17.59 -3.10 16.36
C THR A 126 18.63 -2.67 17.36
#